data_AF-A0A9Q0SPI7-F1
#
_entry.id   AF-A0A9Q0SPI7-F1
#
_cell.length_a   1.000
_cell.length_b   1.000
_cell.length_c   1.000
_cell.angle_alpha   90.00
_cell.angle_beta   90.00
_cell.angle_gamma   90.00
#
_symmetry.space_group_name_H-M   'P 1'
#
loop_
_entity.id
_entity.type
_entity.pdbx_description
1 polymer ?
#
loop_
_entity_poly.entity_id
_entity_poly.type
_entity_poly.pdbx_seq_one_letter_code
_entity_poly.pdbx_strand_id
1 'polypeptide(L)'
;MAEAIALMDIDEEENQNHLSKPNKGENVVVPATTPTSKATPWVEKYRPQSLADVAAHRDIVDTIDRLTSENRLPHLLLYGPPGTGKTSTILAVARKLYGAQYRNMILELNASDDRGIDVVRKQIQDFASTQSFSFGAKASVKLVLLDEADAMTKDAQFALRRVIEKYTKSTRFALICNHVNKIIPALQSRCTRFRFAPLEPMHVAERLKHVIEAEGLDVPESGLEALKRLSNGDMRKALNILQSTHMASQQITEETVYLCTGNPFAPRCAANNTLASE
;
A
#
# COMPACT_ATOMS: atom_id res chain seq x y z
N MET A 1 -50.58 33.37 -22.68
CA MET A 1 -51.02 33.76 -21.33
C MET A 1 -51.24 32.46 -20.57
N ALA A 2 -50.21 32.04 -19.84
CA ALA A 2 -50.09 32.10 -18.36
C ALA A 2 -50.59 30.76 -17.76
N GLU A 3 -49.66 29.86 -17.38
CA GLU A 3 -49.17 29.57 -16.00
C GLU A 3 -50.11 28.59 -15.25
N ALA A 4 -49.67 27.38 -14.88
CA ALA A 4 -48.91 27.04 -13.64
C ALA A 4 -49.79 27.20 -12.38
N ILE A 5 -49.91 26.35 -11.36
CA ILE A 5 -49.24 25.16 -10.80
C ILE A 5 -50.24 24.55 -9.77
N ALA A 6 -50.15 23.25 -9.48
CA ALA A 6 -50.88 22.57 -8.40
C ALA A 6 -50.03 22.43 -7.11
N LEU A 7 -50.63 22.62 -5.93
CA LEU A 7 -50.33 21.90 -4.66
C LEU A 7 -51.15 22.44 -3.46
N MET A 8 -51.87 21.54 -2.78
CA MET A 8 -52.45 21.50 -1.41
C MET A 8 -53.14 20.11 -1.35
N ASP A 9 -53.08 19.22 -0.35
CA ASP A 9 -52.97 19.34 1.10
C ASP A 9 -52.70 17.94 1.75
N ILE A 10 -52.01 17.95 2.91
CA ILE A 10 -52.31 17.29 4.21
C ILE A 10 -52.38 15.74 4.35
N ASP A 11 -51.48 15.15 5.16
CA ASP A 11 -51.77 14.50 6.47
C ASP A 11 -50.56 13.71 7.01
N GLU A 12 -50.01 14.14 8.16
CA GLU A 12 -49.10 13.34 9.02
C GLU A 12 -49.56 13.45 10.47
N GLU A 13 -50.13 12.37 11.03
CA GLU A 13 -49.97 11.97 12.44
C GLU A 13 -50.25 10.46 12.56
N GLU A 14 -49.28 9.69 13.06
CA GLU A 14 -49.53 8.86 14.25
C GLU A 14 -48.24 8.42 14.95
N ASN A 15 -48.37 8.42 16.26
CA ASN A 15 -47.37 8.42 17.32
C ASN A 15 -47.04 6.99 17.78
N GLN A 16 -45.79 6.73 18.18
CA GLN A 16 -45.47 5.87 19.33
C GLN A 16 -43.96 5.87 19.60
N ASN A 17 -43.52 6.45 20.74
CA ASN A 17 -42.51 5.77 21.57
C ASN A 17 -42.51 6.26 23.02
N HIS A 18 -42.51 5.25 23.89
CA HIS A 18 -42.66 5.29 25.34
C HIS A 18 -41.45 5.90 26.08
N LEU A 19 -41.74 6.70 27.11
CA LEU A 19 -40.80 7.13 28.14
C LEU A 19 -40.45 6.00 29.14
N SER A 20 -39.17 5.85 29.51
CA SER A 20 -38.76 5.26 30.80
C SER A 20 -37.52 5.94 31.41
N LYS A 21 -37.79 6.61 32.54
CA LYS A 21 -37.02 7.04 33.75
C LYS A 21 -35.49 7.29 33.73
N PRO A 22 -35.00 8.27 34.55
CA PRO A 22 -33.58 8.62 34.66
C PRO A 22 -32.86 7.79 35.74
N ASN A 23 -31.64 7.34 35.47
CA ASN A 23 -30.74 6.77 36.48
C ASN A 23 -29.61 7.76 36.81
N LYS A 24 -29.47 8.04 38.11
CA LYS A 24 -28.32 8.71 38.73
C LYS A 24 -27.04 7.91 38.46
N GLY A 25 -26.08 8.55 37.81
CA GLY A 25 -24.68 8.12 37.75
C GLY A 25 -23.84 9.40 37.62
N GLU A 26 -22.78 9.51 38.42
CA GLU A 26 -21.88 10.65 38.46
C GLU A 26 -21.36 11.02 37.06
N ASN A 27 -21.57 12.27 36.65
CA ASN A 27 -20.94 12.83 35.45
C ASN A 27 -19.44 13.02 35.72
N VAL A 28 -18.63 12.01 35.36
CA VAL A 28 -17.23 12.26 35.03
C VAL A 28 -17.25 12.99 33.69
N VAL A 29 -17.03 14.29 33.74
CA VAL A 29 -16.84 15.13 32.55
C VAL A 29 -15.54 14.68 31.89
N VAL A 30 -15.66 13.80 30.90
CA VAL A 30 -14.57 13.53 29.95
C VAL A 30 -14.47 14.77 29.07
N PRO A 31 -13.35 15.51 29.05
CA PRO A 31 -13.24 16.67 28.17
C PRO A 31 -13.32 16.17 26.73
N ALA A 32 -14.31 16.69 26.00
CA ALA A 32 -14.51 16.41 24.59
C ALA A 32 -13.24 16.81 23.82
N THR A 33 -12.44 15.81 23.42
CA THR A 33 -11.39 16.01 22.44
C THR A 33 -12.03 16.29 21.09
N THR A 34 -11.78 17.51 20.61
CA THR A 34 -12.08 18.04 19.28
C THR A 34 -11.93 16.96 18.19
N PRO A 35 -12.81 16.91 17.17
CA PRO A 35 -12.71 15.90 16.12
C PRO A 35 -11.42 16.11 15.32
N THR A 36 -10.38 15.34 15.63
CA THR A 36 -9.12 15.34 14.91
C THR A 36 -9.39 14.90 13.47
N SER A 37 -9.02 15.75 12.51
CA SER A 37 -8.90 15.42 11.09
C SER A 37 -8.32 14.01 10.94
N LYS A 38 -8.98 13.12 10.18
CA LYS A 38 -8.56 11.71 9.97
C LYS A 38 -7.03 11.61 9.85
N ALA A 39 -6.36 11.21 10.93
CA ALA A 39 -4.91 11.09 10.95
C ALA A 39 -4.54 9.94 10.00
N THR A 40 -3.98 10.29 8.84
CA THR A 40 -3.58 9.29 7.85
C THR A 40 -2.40 8.50 8.43
N PRO A 41 -2.44 7.16 8.43
CA PRO A 41 -1.33 6.35 8.91
C PRO A 41 -0.01 6.73 8.22
N TRP A 42 1.10 6.69 8.95
CA TRP A 42 2.40 7.09 8.42
C TRP A 42 2.85 6.24 7.23
N VAL A 43 2.40 4.98 7.18
CA VAL A 43 2.58 4.08 6.02
C VAL A 43 2.06 4.69 4.72
N GLU A 44 0.90 5.36 4.78
CA GLU A 44 0.29 5.99 3.60
C GLU A 44 0.82 7.41 3.38
N LYS A 45 1.02 8.17 4.45
CA LYS A 45 1.59 9.54 4.41
C LYS A 45 2.97 9.56 3.75
N TYR A 46 3.82 8.60 4.10
CA TYR A 46 5.19 8.48 3.59
C TYR A 46 5.34 7.45 2.46
N ARG A 47 4.23 7.03 1.82
CA ARG A 47 4.28 6.15 0.65
C ARG A 47 5.06 6.84 -0.49
N PRO A 48 6.11 6.21 -1.05
CA PRO A 48 6.90 6.78 -2.15
C PRO A 48 6.01 7.22 -3.32
N GLN A 49 6.18 8.47 -3.77
CA GLN A 49 5.42 9.03 -4.88
C GLN A 49 6.21 8.96 -6.19
N SER A 50 7.53 9.09 -6.12
CA SER A 50 8.45 9.03 -7.26
C SER A 50 9.38 7.83 -7.19
N LEU A 51 10.02 7.50 -8.33
CA LEU A 51 11.04 6.44 -8.38
C LEU A 51 12.29 6.78 -7.57
N ALA A 52 12.59 8.08 -7.39
CA ALA A 52 13.72 8.53 -6.60
C ALA A 52 13.52 8.26 -5.10
N ASP A 53 12.27 8.25 -4.65
CA ASP A 53 11.90 8.01 -3.24
C ASP A 53 11.90 6.51 -2.87
N VAL A 54 12.05 5.62 -3.85
CA VAL A 54 12.12 4.18 -3.63
C VAL A 54 13.54 3.85 -3.18
N ALA A 55 13.71 3.68 -1.87
CA ALA A 55 15.02 3.43 -1.25
C ALA A 55 15.68 2.11 -1.69
N ALA A 56 14.91 1.12 -2.17
CA ALA A 56 15.39 -0.23 -2.42
C ALA A 56 15.32 -0.66 -3.89
N HIS A 57 16.11 -1.70 -4.23
CA HIS A 57 16.09 -2.39 -5.54
C HIS A 57 16.35 -1.48 -6.73
N ARG A 58 17.38 -0.61 -6.65
CA ARG A 58 17.80 0.33 -7.71
C ARG A 58 17.92 -0.36 -9.07
N ASP A 59 18.56 -1.53 -9.13
CA ASP A 59 18.73 -2.29 -10.38
C ASP A 59 17.40 -2.67 -11.06
N ILE A 60 16.39 -3.04 -10.26
CA ILE A 60 15.05 -3.39 -10.73
C ILE A 60 14.34 -2.14 -11.23
N VAL A 61 14.41 -1.06 -10.45
CA VAL A 61 13.82 0.24 -10.78
C VAL A 61 14.41 0.77 -12.08
N ASP A 62 15.74 0.73 -12.24
CA ASP A 62 16.46 1.21 -13.42
C ASP A 62 16.16 0.34 -14.65
N THR A 63 16.03 -0.97 -14.47
CA THR A 63 15.62 -1.88 -15.55
C THR A 63 14.21 -1.57 -16.02
N ILE A 64 13.26 -1.39 -15.10
CA ILE A 64 11.89 -1.03 -15.45
C ILE A 64 11.84 0.36 -16.09
N ASP A 65 12.63 1.31 -15.60
CA ASP A 65 12.69 2.67 -16.14
C ASP A 65 13.23 2.70 -17.58
N ARG A 66 14.27 1.90 -17.87
CA ARG A 66 14.82 1.73 -19.21
C ARG A 66 13.78 1.12 -20.16
N LEU A 67 13.13 0.02 -19.75
CA LEU A 67 12.08 -0.65 -20.54
C LEU A 67 10.89 0.26 -20.81
N THR A 68 10.56 1.12 -19.84
CA THR A 68 9.51 2.13 -19.95
C THR A 68 9.88 3.23 -20.93
N SER A 69 11.11 3.74 -20.85
CA SER A 69 11.65 4.79 -21.73
C SER A 69 11.73 4.34 -23.19
N GLU A 70 12.02 3.07 -23.43
CA GLU A 70 12.04 2.46 -24.77
C GLU A 70 10.64 2.14 -25.33
N ASN A 71 9.56 2.38 -24.56
CA ASN A 71 8.19 1.97 -24.91
C ASN A 71 8.04 0.46 -25.20
N ARG A 72 8.88 -0.36 -24.56
CA ARG A 72 8.92 -1.83 -24.71
C ARG A 72 8.56 -2.54 -23.41
N LEU A 73 7.68 -1.95 -22.61
CA LEU A 73 7.26 -2.51 -21.34
C LEU A 73 6.59 -3.88 -21.55
N PRO A 74 7.14 -4.98 -21.02
CA PRO A 74 6.49 -6.29 -21.06
C PRO A 74 5.38 -6.38 -20.00
N HIS A 75 4.68 -7.51 -19.93
CA HIS A 75 3.89 -7.81 -18.73
C HIS A 75 4.84 -8.04 -17.56
N LEU A 76 4.51 -7.51 -16.38
CA LEU A 76 5.38 -7.52 -15.20
C LEU A 76 4.78 -8.45 -14.15
N LEU A 77 5.62 -9.24 -13.50
CA LEU A 77 5.28 -10.00 -12.30
C LEU A 77 6.25 -9.60 -11.19
N LEU A 78 5.78 -8.78 -10.26
CA LEU A 78 6.55 -8.33 -9.10
C LEU A 78 6.21 -9.22 -7.90
N TYR A 79 7.21 -9.88 -7.33
CA TYR A 79 6.98 -10.79 -6.21
C TYR A 79 8.04 -10.67 -5.13
N GLY A 80 7.65 -10.94 -3.89
CA GLY A 80 8.55 -10.87 -2.74
C GLY A 80 7.82 -10.65 -1.41
N PRO A 81 8.54 -10.57 -0.29
CA PRO A 81 7.96 -10.35 1.04
C PRO A 81 7.10 -9.07 1.11
N PRO A 82 6.17 -8.98 2.08
CA PRO A 82 5.40 -7.75 2.31
C PRO A 82 6.32 -6.58 2.69
N GLY A 83 5.84 -5.35 2.46
CA GLY A 83 6.57 -4.14 2.85
C GLY A 83 7.85 -3.85 2.05
N THR A 84 8.11 -4.58 0.96
CA THR A 84 9.29 -4.39 0.10
C THR A 84 9.14 -3.32 -0.97
N GLY A 85 7.98 -2.65 -1.03
CA GLY A 85 7.75 -1.54 -1.95
C GLY A 85 7.18 -1.92 -3.32
N LYS A 86 6.82 -3.19 -3.58
CA LYS A 86 6.28 -3.68 -4.88
C LYS A 86 5.20 -2.77 -5.49
N THR A 87 4.14 -2.51 -4.74
CA THR A 87 3.01 -1.66 -5.16
C THR A 87 3.44 -0.21 -5.34
N SER A 88 4.25 0.32 -4.41
CA SER A 88 4.77 1.69 -4.50
C SER A 88 5.64 1.90 -5.74
N THR A 89 6.50 0.94 -6.08
CA THR A 89 7.40 1.02 -7.25
C THR A 89 6.61 1.10 -8.54
N ILE A 90 5.64 0.22 -8.77
CA ILE A 90 4.88 0.22 -10.03
C ILE A 90 3.99 1.47 -10.16
N LEU A 91 3.40 1.95 -9.05
CA LEU A 91 2.64 3.19 -9.04
C LEU A 91 3.54 4.38 -9.37
N ALA A 92 4.76 4.44 -8.81
CA ALA A 92 5.73 5.48 -9.13
C ALA A 92 6.18 5.44 -10.61
N VAL A 93 6.43 4.26 -11.17
CA VAL A 93 6.71 4.08 -12.61
C VAL A 93 5.53 4.57 -13.45
N ALA A 94 4.31 4.20 -13.09
CA ALA A 94 3.12 4.59 -13.82
C ALA A 94 2.88 6.11 -13.76
N ARG A 95 3.12 6.76 -12.61
CA ARG A 95 3.07 8.22 -12.50
C ARG A 95 4.09 8.90 -13.39
N LYS A 96 5.32 8.37 -13.46
CA LYS A 96 6.36 8.87 -14.37
C LYS A 96 5.98 8.69 -15.84
N LEU A 97 5.41 7.54 -16.20
CA LEU A 97 5.04 7.21 -17.58
C LEU A 97 3.85 8.04 -18.10
N TYR A 98 2.79 8.16 -17.30
CA TYR A 98 1.53 8.77 -17.75
C TYR A 98 1.35 10.23 -17.32
N GLY A 99 2.11 10.70 -16.33
CA GLY A 99 2.01 12.07 -15.82
C GLY A 99 0.58 12.46 -15.47
N ALA A 100 0.08 13.53 -16.09
CA ALA A 100 -1.29 14.03 -15.88
C ALA A 100 -2.39 13.04 -16.31
N GLN A 101 -2.10 12.13 -17.24
CA GLN A 101 -3.06 11.13 -17.73
C GLN A 101 -3.12 9.87 -16.86
N TYR A 102 -2.36 9.82 -15.76
CA TYR A 102 -2.26 8.67 -14.86
C TYR A 102 -3.62 8.02 -14.54
N ARG A 103 -4.60 8.82 -14.09
CA ARG A 103 -5.92 8.31 -13.66
C ARG A 103 -6.73 7.63 -14.77
N ASN A 104 -6.50 7.99 -16.02
CA ASN A 104 -7.24 7.43 -17.17
C ASN A 104 -6.51 6.24 -17.80
N MET A 105 -5.21 6.12 -17.54
CA MET A 105 -4.34 5.13 -18.17
C MET A 105 -3.96 3.95 -17.25
N ILE A 106 -4.24 4.07 -15.94
CA ILE A 106 -4.06 3.00 -14.95
C ILE A 106 -5.41 2.47 -14.46
N LEU A 107 -5.51 1.15 -14.34
CA LEU A 107 -6.59 0.49 -13.63
C LEU A 107 -5.97 -0.34 -12.49
N GLU A 108 -6.21 0.07 -11.25
CA GLU A 108 -5.80 -0.65 -10.05
C GLU A 108 -6.95 -1.54 -9.58
N LEU A 109 -6.68 -2.83 -9.46
CA LEU A 109 -7.62 -3.84 -8.95
C LEU A 109 -6.93 -4.62 -7.84
N ASN A 110 -7.55 -4.67 -6.68
CA ASN A 110 -7.16 -5.60 -5.64
C ASN A 110 -7.82 -6.94 -5.93
N ALA A 111 -7.01 -7.99 -6.12
CA ALA A 111 -7.51 -9.30 -6.53
C ALA A 111 -8.11 -10.11 -5.37
N SER A 112 -7.95 -9.67 -4.12
CA SER A 112 -8.57 -10.27 -2.94
C SER A 112 -10.01 -9.83 -2.68
N ASP A 113 -10.52 -8.82 -3.38
CA ASP A 113 -11.92 -8.43 -3.24
C ASP A 113 -12.84 -9.56 -3.75
N ASP A 114 -13.83 -9.94 -2.92
CA ASP A 114 -14.85 -10.98 -3.17
C ASP A 114 -15.76 -10.76 -4.40
N ARG A 115 -15.41 -9.81 -5.26
CA ARG A 115 -16.18 -9.40 -6.44
C ARG A 115 -16.21 -10.44 -7.56
N GLY A 116 -15.57 -11.59 -7.38
CA GLY A 116 -15.63 -12.70 -8.33
C GLY A 116 -14.83 -12.44 -9.62
N ILE A 117 -14.42 -13.55 -10.25
CA ILE A 117 -13.62 -13.59 -11.48
C ILE A 117 -14.24 -12.80 -12.64
N ASP A 118 -15.56 -12.83 -12.76
CA ASP A 118 -16.26 -12.23 -13.89
C ASP A 118 -16.29 -10.70 -13.82
N VAL A 119 -16.29 -10.13 -12.62
CA VAL A 119 -16.22 -8.66 -12.45
C VAL A 119 -14.84 -8.16 -12.81
N VAL A 120 -13.78 -8.82 -12.34
CA VAL A 120 -12.38 -8.48 -12.70
C VAL A 120 -12.20 -8.57 -14.20
N ARG A 121 -12.68 -9.66 -14.82
CA ARG A 121 -12.62 -9.84 -16.27
C ARG A 121 -13.38 -8.74 -17.02
N LYS A 122 -14.59 -8.39 -16.59
CA LYS A 122 -15.41 -7.37 -17.25
C LYS A 122 -14.79 -5.98 -17.13
N GLN A 123 -14.34 -5.59 -15.94
CA GLN A 123 -13.66 -4.31 -15.73
C GLN A 123 -12.40 -4.18 -16.57
N ILE A 124 -11.58 -5.24 -16.65
CA ILE A 124 -10.40 -5.25 -17.53
C ILE A 124 -10.81 -5.15 -19.00
N GLN A 125 -11.88 -5.82 -19.42
CA GLN A 125 -12.37 -5.75 -20.80
C GLN A 125 -12.91 -4.37 -21.16
N ASP A 126 -13.70 -3.74 -20.29
CA ASP A 126 -14.24 -2.41 -20.48
C ASP A 126 -13.09 -1.38 -20.54
N PHE A 127 -12.10 -1.52 -19.65
CA PHE A 127 -10.92 -0.67 -19.64
C PHE A 127 -10.02 -0.87 -20.87
N ALA A 128 -9.80 -2.11 -21.30
CA ALA A 128 -8.96 -2.43 -22.45
C ALA A 128 -9.64 -2.10 -23.79
N SER A 129 -10.97 -2.07 -23.84
CA SER A 129 -11.77 -1.75 -25.03
C SER A 129 -12.04 -0.26 -25.22
N THR A 130 -12.08 0.50 -24.12
CA THR A 130 -12.20 1.96 -24.17
C THR A 130 -11.02 2.54 -24.98
N GLN A 131 -11.28 3.32 -26.02
CA GLN A 131 -10.21 4.01 -26.75
C GLN A 131 -9.71 5.17 -25.89
N SER A 132 -8.42 5.19 -25.56
CA SER A 132 -7.83 6.38 -24.93
C SER A 132 -7.70 7.47 -25.99
N PHE A 133 -8.42 8.57 -25.80
CA PHE A 133 -8.19 9.80 -26.55
C PHE A 133 -6.87 10.43 -26.09
N SER A 134 -5.75 9.97 -26.67
CA SER A 134 -4.46 10.60 -26.44
C SER A 134 -4.34 11.84 -27.33
N PHE A 135 -4.51 13.02 -26.74
CA PHE A 135 -4.07 14.29 -27.33
C PHE A 135 -2.52 14.29 -27.41
N GLY A 136 -1.98 14.02 -28.60
CA GLY A 136 -0.70 14.60 -29.04
C GLY A 136 0.63 13.95 -28.62
N ALA A 137 0.68 12.81 -27.93
CA ALA A 137 1.96 12.13 -27.65
C ALA A 137 1.83 10.60 -27.75
N LYS A 138 2.90 9.96 -28.27
CA LYS A 138 3.17 8.51 -28.43
C LYS A 138 2.08 7.59 -27.89
N ALA A 139 1.56 6.70 -28.73
CA ALA A 139 0.63 5.62 -28.35
C ALA A 139 1.12 4.86 -27.10
N SER A 140 0.68 5.32 -25.94
CA SER A 140 1.05 4.78 -24.64
C SER A 140 0.09 3.66 -24.34
N VAL A 141 0.62 2.45 -24.21
CA VAL A 141 -0.15 1.28 -23.76
C VAL A 141 -0.78 1.55 -22.40
N LYS A 142 -2.00 1.04 -22.17
CA LYS A 142 -2.66 1.12 -20.86
C LYS A 142 -1.98 0.20 -19.85
N LEU A 143 -2.08 0.50 -18.56
CA LEU A 143 -1.56 -0.35 -17.49
C LEU A 143 -2.69 -0.84 -16.59
N VAL A 144 -2.78 -2.17 -16.44
CA VAL A 144 -3.63 -2.80 -15.44
C VAL A 144 -2.74 -3.32 -14.32
N LEU A 145 -2.97 -2.85 -13.11
CA LEU A 145 -2.31 -3.28 -11.89
C LEU A 145 -3.24 -4.22 -11.12
N LEU A 146 -2.79 -5.46 -10.93
CA LEU A 146 -3.48 -6.45 -10.11
C LEU A 146 -2.64 -6.70 -8.85
N ASP A 147 -3.09 -6.16 -7.72
CA ASP A 147 -2.47 -6.43 -6.42
C ASP A 147 -3.02 -7.72 -5.81
N GLU A 148 -2.21 -8.35 -4.96
CA GLU A 148 -2.53 -9.63 -4.29
C GLU A 148 -2.98 -10.75 -5.24
N ALA A 149 -2.34 -10.86 -6.40
CA ALA A 149 -2.67 -11.87 -7.42
C ALA A 149 -2.54 -13.32 -6.91
N ASP A 150 -1.80 -13.55 -5.82
CA ASP A 150 -1.72 -14.86 -5.15
C ASP A 150 -2.94 -15.22 -4.29
N ALA A 151 -3.86 -14.29 -4.05
CA ALA A 151 -5.16 -14.54 -3.45
C ALA A 151 -6.20 -15.08 -4.45
N MET A 152 -5.94 -14.95 -5.75
CA MET A 152 -6.86 -15.42 -6.80
C MET A 152 -6.94 -16.95 -6.87
N THR A 153 -8.15 -17.46 -7.10
CA THR A 153 -8.35 -18.88 -7.43
C THR A 153 -7.63 -19.27 -8.72
N LYS A 154 -7.27 -20.56 -8.86
CA LYS A 154 -6.56 -21.05 -10.07
C LYS A 154 -7.37 -20.80 -11.34
N ASP A 155 -8.70 -20.98 -11.27
CA ASP A 155 -9.60 -20.73 -12.42
C ASP A 155 -9.60 -19.25 -12.81
N ALA A 156 -9.55 -18.34 -11.84
CA ALA A 156 -9.40 -16.91 -12.06
C ALA A 156 -8.09 -16.56 -12.76
N GLN A 157 -6.99 -17.18 -12.35
CA GLN A 157 -5.71 -17.01 -13.00
C GLN A 157 -5.70 -17.56 -14.45
N PHE A 158 -6.39 -18.68 -14.71
CA PHE A 158 -6.53 -19.22 -16.08
C PHE A 158 -7.36 -18.31 -16.98
N ALA A 159 -8.43 -17.71 -16.48
CA ALA A 159 -9.19 -16.72 -17.25
C ALA A 159 -8.36 -15.46 -17.51
N LEU A 160 -7.66 -14.96 -16.50
CA LEU A 160 -6.78 -13.80 -16.61
C LEU A 160 -5.71 -14.02 -17.69
N ARG A 161 -5.11 -15.21 -17.76
CA ARG A 161 -4.17 -15.56 -18.83
C ARG A 161 -4.74 -15.30 -20.23
N ARG A 162 -5.99 -15.72 -20.50
CA ARG A 162 -6.64 -15.51 -21.81
C ARG A 162 -6.84 -14.02 -22.09
N VAL A 163 -7.16 -13.24 -21.06
CA VAL A 163 -7.32 -11.79 -21.16
C VAL A 163 -5.98 -11.12 -21.49
N ILE A 164 -4.90 -11.50 -20.80
CA ILE A 164 -3.54 -10.99 -21.05
C ILE A 164 -3.11 -11.26 -22.49
N GLU A 165 -3.32 -12.49 -22.99
CA GLU A 165 -3.00 -12.85 -24.37
C GLU A 165 -3.81 -12.04 -25.40
N LYS A 166 -5.12 -11.86 -25.15
CA LYS A 166 -6.01 -11.14 -26.07
C LYS A 166 -5.68 -9.65 -26.17
N TYR A 167 -5.35 -9.00 -25.06
CA TYR A 167 -5.15 -7.54 -24.98
C TYR A 167 -3.69 -7.09 -24.93
N THR A 168 -2.73 -7.98 -25.21
CA THR A 168 -1.30 -7.65 -25.18
C THR A 168 -0.92 -6.50 -26.12
N LYS A 169 -1.68 -6.21 -27.18
CA LYS A 169 -1.36 -5.09 -28.08
C LYS A 169 -1.75 -3.72 -27.50
N SER A 170 -2.82 -3.64 -26.71
CA SER A 170 -3.35 -2.37 -26.18
C SER A 170 -2.98 -2.12 -24.72
N THR A 171 -2.81 -3.19 -23.94
CA THR A 171 -2.73 -3.13 -22.48
C THR A 171 -1.56 -3.96 -21.95
N ARG A 172 -0.84 -3.41 -20.98
CA ARG A 172 0.18 -4.07 -20.16
C ARG A 172 -0.41 -4.41 -18.81
N PHE A 173 0.09 -5.51 -18.25
CA PHE A 173 -0.38 -6.03 -16.98
C PHE A 173 0.80 -6.05 -16.03
N ALA A 174 0.61 -5.53 -14.83
CA ALA A 174 1.53 -5.67 -13.71
C ALA A 174 0.83 -6.47 -12.62
N LEU A 175 1.33 -7.67 -12.36
CA LEU A 175 0.84 -8.55 -11.32
C LEU A 175 1.75 -8.41 -10.11
N ILE A 176 1.17 -8.16 -8.93
CA ILE A 176 1.89 -8.15 -7.66
C ILE A 176 1.44 -9.36 -6.85
N CYS A 177 2.40 -10.09 -6.29
CA CYS A 177 2.10 -11.17 -5.36
C CYS A 177 3.16 -11.28 -4.26
N ASN A 178 2.82 -11.95 -3.16
CA ASN A 178 3.82 -12.28 -2.14
C ASN A 178 4.51 -13.61 -2.48
N HIS A 179 3.74 -14.58 -2.98
CA HIS A 179 4.24 -15.93 -3.29
C HIS A 179 4.10 -16.25 -4.77
N VAL A 180 5.23 -16.32 -5.48
CA VAL A 180 5.25 -16.71 -6.90
C VAL A 180 4.72 -18.13 -7.13
N ASN A 181 4.91 -19.04 -6.16
CA ASN A 181 4.45 -20.44 -6.26
C ASN A 181 2.93 -20.58 -6.33
N LYS A 182 2.17 -19.59 -5.87
CA LYS A 182 0.71 -19.56 -5.97
C LYS A 182 0.20 -19.07 -7.34
N ILE A 183 1.09 -18.53 -8.16
CA ILE A 183 0.77 -18.07 -9.53
C ILE A 183 0.97 -19.23 -10.50
N ILE A 184 -0.02 -19.51 -11.35
CA ILE A 184 0.07 -20.58 -12.35
C ILE A 184 1.27 -20.38 -13.28
N PRO A 185 2.01 -21.44 -13.65
CA PRO A 185 3.17 -21.34 -14.55
C PRO A 185 2.87 -20.65 -15.89
N ALA A 186 1.63 -20.78 -16.37
CA ALA A 186 1.21 -20.15 -17.61
C ALA A 186 1.22 -18.61 -17.55
N LEU A 187 0.90 -18.00 -16.39
CA LEU A 187 1.02 -16.56 -16.20
C LEU A 187 2.49 -16.15 -16.03
N GLN A 188 3.26 -16.92 -15.26
CA GLN A 188 4.69 -16.65 -15.06
C GLN A 188 5.47 -16.63 -16.38
N SER A 189 5.16 -17.53 -17.31
CA SER A 189 5.81 -17.60 -18.63
C SER A 189 5.55 -16.38 -19.52
N ARG A 190 4.49 -15.61 -19.27
CA ARG A 190 4.08 -14.45 -20.08
C ARG A 190 4.54 -13.12 -19.51
N CYS A 191 5.08 -13.13 -18.29
CA CYS A 191 5.46 -11.94 -17.56
C CYS A 191 6.97 -11.95 -17.27
N THR A 192 7.61 -10.80 -17.42
CA THR A 192 8.96 -10.58 -16.90
C THR A 192 8.90 -10.51 -15.38
N ARG A 193 9.70 -11.34 -14.73
CA ARG A 193 9.67 -11.54 -13.28
C ARG A 193 10.68 -10.63 -12.59
N PHE A 194 10.23 -9.89 -11.60
CA PHE A 194 11.05 -9.05 -10.74
C PHE A 194 10.91 -9.51 -9.29
N ARG A 195 12.03 -9.96 -8.72
CA ARG A 195 12.09 -10.45 -7.33
C ARG A 195 12.50 -9.31 -6.41
N PHE A 196 11.62 -8.96 -5.48
CA PHE A 196 11.90 -8.02 -4.41
C PHE A 196 12.39 -8.81 -3.20
N ALA A 197 13.66 -8.64 -2.84
CA ALA A 197 14.19 -9.15 -1.59
C ALA A 197 13.73 -8.27 -0.40
N PRO A 198 13.76 -8.78 0.84
CA PRO A 198 13.65 -7.95 2.03
C PRO A 198 14.57 -6.73 1.95
N LEU A 199 14.16 -5.58 2.47
CA LEU A 199 15.02 -4.41 2.46
C LEU A 199 16.25 -4.63 3.34
N GLU A 200 17.41 -4.18 2.85
CA GLU A 200 18.62 -4.14 3.67
C GLU A 200 18.45 -3.15 4.83
N PRO A 201 19.06 -3.43 6.00
CA PRO A 201 18.93 -2.56 7.18
C PRO A 201 19.33 -1.11 6.92
N MET A 202 20.28 -0.89 5.99
CA MET A 202 20.73 0.44 5.59
C MET A 202 19.59 1.27 4.96
N HIS A 203 18.86 0.68 3.99
CA HIS A 203 17.75 1.36 3.33
C HIS A 203 16.55 1.60 4.25
N VAL A 204 16.29 0.67 5.18
CA VAL A 204 15.27 0.85 6.22
C VAL A 204 15.64 2.02 7.14
N ALA A 205 16.91 2.08 7.57
CA ALA A 205 17.40 3.15 8.44
C ALA A 205 17.29 4.53 7.79
N GLU A 206 17.73 4.64 6.53
CA GLU A 206 17.64 5.88 5.74
C GLU A 206 16.20 6.40 5.67
N ARG A 207 15.24 5.49 5.38
CA ARG A 207 13.83 5.86 5.29
C ARG A 207 13.23 6.22 6.65
N LEU A 208 13.60 5.52 7.72
CA LEU A 208 13.17 5.85 9.07
C LEU A 208 13.70 7.22 9.52
N LYS A 209 14.97 7.53 9.26
CA LYS A 209 15.58 8.83 9.59
C LYS A 209 14.83 9.99 8.92
N HIS A 210 14.50 9.84 7.63
CA HIS A 210 13.70 10.83 6.91
C HIS A 210 12.32 11.07 7.56
N VAL A 211 11.67 10.02 8.08
CA VAL A 211 10.38 10.15 8.79
C VAL A 211 10.55 10.78 10.17
N ILE A 212 11.60 10.40 10.89
CA ILE A 212 11.95 10.95 12.21
C ILE A 212 12.19 12.46 12.11
N GLU A 213 12.95 12.90 11.11
CA GLU A 213 13.22 14.32 10.85
C GLU A 213 11.93 15.07 10.45
N ALA A 214 11.10 14.47 9.60
CA ALA A 214 9.86 15.09 9.13
C ALA A 214 8.78 15.24 10.21
N GLU A 215 8.72 14.33 11.18
CA GLU A 215 7.80 14.38 12.33
C GLU A 215 8.42 15.04 13.57
N GLY A 216 9.73 15.37 13.55
CA GLY A 216 10.43 15.98 14.68
C GLY A 216 10.56 15.05 15.91
N LEU A 217 10.77 13.75 15.69
CA LEU A 217 10.85 12.75 16.75
C LEU A 217 12.25 12.68 17.35
N ASP A 218 12.33 12.51 18.68
CA ASP A 218 13.59 12.20 19.36
C ASP A 218 13.74 10.68 19.49
N VAL A 219 14.55 10.09 18.60
CA VAL A 219 14.81 8.65 18.53
C VAL A 219 16.30 8.39 18.75
N PRO A 220 16.71 7.82 19.91
CA PRO A 220 18.08 7.37 20.10
C PRO A 220 18.45 6.24 19.13
N GLU A 221 19.75 6.09 18.81
CA GLU A 221 20.23 5.06 17.88
C GLU A 221 19.87 3.63 18.35
N SER A 222 19.74 3.40 19.67
CA SER A 222 19.27 2.12 20.23
C SER A 222 17.82 1.80 19.83
N GLY A 223 16.94 2.81 19.82
CA GLY A 223 15.57 2.68 19.32
C GLY A 223 15.54 2.40 17.82
N LEU A 224 16.40 3.08 17.05
CA LEU A 224 16.53 2.82 15.61
C LEU A 224 17.04 1.40 15.33
N GLU A 225 17.99 0.89 16.11
CA GLU A 225 18.48 -0.49 16.02
C GLU A 225 17.41 -1.53 16.35
N ALA A 226 16.64 -1.29 17.40
CA ALA A 226 15.49 -2.13 17.75
C ALA A 226 14.46 -2.19 16.62
N LEU A 227 14.13 -1.03 16.03
CA LEU A 227 13.21 -0.95 14.89
C LEU A 227 13.75 -1.70 13.66
N LYS A 228 15.03 -1.52 13.32
CA LYS A 228 15.70 -2.25 12.23
C LYS A 228 15.56 -3.76 12.46
N ARG A 229 15.91 -4.24 13.66
CA ARG A 229 15.87 -5.66 14.01
C ARG A 229 14.46 -6.25 13.98
N LEU A 230 13.46 -5.54 14.50
CA LEU A 230 12.08 -6.02 14.55
C LEU A 230 11.36 -5.95 13.19
N SER A 231 11.82 -5.08 12.29
CA SER A 231 11.25 -4.93 10.95
C SER A 231 11.54 -6.11 10.03
N ASN A 232 12.67 -6.81 10.20
CA ASN A 232 13.12 -7.89 9.31
C ASN A 232 13.06 -7.53 7.81
N GLY A 233 13.35 -6.26 7.47
CA GLY A 233 13.31 -5.78 6.09
C GLY A 233 11.91 -5.47 5.54
N ASP A 234 10.88 -5.39 6.40
CA ASP A 234 9.54 -4.89 6.07
C ASP A 234 9.41 -3.42 6.51
N MET A 235 9.36 -2.51 5.53
CA MET A 235 9.25 -1.07 5.80
C MET A 235 7.89 -0.67 6.37
N ARG A 236 6.82 -1.35 5.97
CA ARG A 236 5.47 -1.08 6.48
C ARG A 236 5.40 -1.42 7.97
N LYS A 237 5.97 -2.56 8.35
CA LYS A 237 6.11 -2.96 9.75
C LYS A 237 6.94 -1.96 10.54
N ALA A 238 8.08 -1.52 9.99
CA ALA A 238 8.94 -0.54 10.66
C ALA A 238 8.21 0.78 10.95
N LEU A 239 7.48 1.33 9.97
CA LEU A 239 6.69 2.56 10.14
C LEU A 239 5.53 2.39 11.13
N ASN A 240 4.84 1.26 11.09
CA ASN A 240 3.75 0.98 12.03
C ASN A 240 4.26 0.89 13.47
N ILE A 241 5.41 0.25 13.70
CA ILE A 241 6.00 0.18 15.03
C ILE A 241 6.42 1.58 15.48
N LEU A 242 7.12 2.34 14.63
CA LEU A 242 7.55 3.71 14.95
C LEU A 242 6.34 4.59 15.33
N GLN A 243 5.27 4.55 14.54
CA GLN A 243 4.05 5.31 14.83
C GLN A 243 3.40 4.86 16.14
N SER A 244 3.30 3.55 16.37
CA SER A 244 2.67 3.02 17.58
C SER A 244 3.48 3.35 18.83
N THR A 245 4.81 3.26 18.77
CA THR A 245 5.69 3.63 19.89
C THR A 245 5.61 5.13 20.18
N HIS A 246 5.58 5.99 19.15
CA HIS A 246 5.38 7.43 19.35
C HIS A 246 4.04 7.77 20.02
N MET A 247 2.97 7.06 19.65
CA MET A 247 1.66 7.25 20.27
C MET A 247 1.61 6.76 21.72
N ALA A 248 2.42 5.75 22.06
CA ALA A 248 2.47 5.16 23.39
C ALA A 248 3.43 5.89 24.35
N SER A 249 4.57 6.39 23.86
CA SER A 249 5.60 7.06 24.64
C SER A 249 6.18 8.28 23.91
N GLN A 250 6.54 9.32 24.66
CA GLN A 250 7.19 10.51 24.08
C GLN A 250 8.63 10.27 23.62
N GLN A 251 9.32 9.27 24.19
CA GLN A 251 10.66 8.83 23.77
C GLN A 251 10.61 7.42 23.20
N ILE A 252 11.37 7.19 22.13
CA ILE A 252 11.40 5.92 21.38
C ILE A 252 12.73 5.21 21.69
N THR A 253 12.85 4.67 22.91
CA THR A 253 14.00 3.85 23.33
C THR A 253 13.80 2.39 22.93
N GLU A 254 14.87 1.59 22.91
CA GLU A 254 14.80 0.15 22.67
C GLU A 254 13.70 -0.53 23.53
N GLU A 255 13.64 -0.23 24.82
CA GLU A 255 12.67 -0.81 25.75
C GLU A 255 11.22 -0.51 25.36
N THR A 256 10.93 0.74 25.01
CA THR A 256 9.58 1.14 24.58
C THR A 256 9.15 0.44 23.28
N VAL A 257 10.09 0.22 22.35
CA VAL A 257 9.84 -0.48 21.09
C VAL A 257 9.54 -1.96 21.34
N TYR A 258 10.32 -2.63 22.19
CA TYR A 258 10.08 -4.04 22.53
C TYR A 258 8.78 -4.22 23.32
N LEU A 259 8.49 -3.34 24.27
CA LEU A 259 7.24 -3.33 25.03
C LEU A 259 6.02 -3.14 24.11
N CYS A 260 6.10 -2.19 23.18
CA CYS A 260 5.03 -1.90 22.24
C CYS A 260 4.76 -3.05 21.27
N THR A 261 5.79 -3.79 20.88
CA THR A 261 5.65 -4.94 19.97
C THR A 261 5.37 -6.26 20.68
N GLY A 262 5.41 -6.28 22.01
CA GLY A 262 5.22 -7.48 22.83
C GLY A 262 6.29 -8.55 22.62
N ASN A 263 7.46 -8.18 22.09
CA ASN A 263 8.56 -9.12 21.89
C ASN A 263 9.43 -9.21 23.14
N PRO A 264 9.94 -10.41 23.49
CA PRO A 264 10.89 -10.54 24.59
C PRO A 264 12.14 -9.73 24.29
N PHE A 265 12.72 -9.13 25.33
CA PHE A 265 14.03 -8.49 25.22
C PHE A 265 15.04 -9.46 24.64
N ALA A 266 15.84 -8.99 23.68
CA ALA A 266 17.00 -9.75 23.26
C ALA A 266 17.89 -9.97 24.50
N PRO A 267 18.35 -11.21 24.78
CA PRO A 267 19.28 -11.42 25.87
C PRO A 267 20.51 -10.55 25.57
N ARG A 268 20.82 -9.60 26.47
CA ARG A 268 22.10 -8.89 26.45
C ARG A 268 23.17 -9.98 26.50
N CYS A 269 23.80 -10.29 25.37
CA CYS A 269 25.00 -11.11 25.38
C CYS A 269 25.98 -10.40 26.30
N ALA A 270 26.30 -11.04 27.43
CA ALA A 270 27.15 -10.52 28.46
C ALA A 270 28.55 -10.26 27.90
N ALA A 271 28.79 -9.06 27.40
CA ALA A 271 30.12 -8.51 27.20
C ALA A 271 30.62 -7.89 28.52
N ASN A 272 30.73 -8.72 29.56
CA ASN A 272 31.56 -8.44 30.73
C ASN A 272 32.63 -9.51 30.78
N ASN A 273 33.64 -9.38 29.92
CA ASN A 273 34.92 -10.05 30.08
C ASN A 273 36.02 -9.01 29.84
N THR A 274 36.09 -8.03 30.72
CA THR A 274 37.30 -7.22 30.94
C THR A 274 37.27 -6.77 32.39
N LEU A 275 38.42 -6.93 33.08
CA LEU A 275 38.72 -6.58 34.47
C LEU A 275 38.55 -7.70 35.52
N ALA A 276 39.48 -8.65 35.50
CA ALA A 276 40.03 -9.27 36.71
C ALA A 276 41.40 -9.91 36.36
N SER A 277 42.42 -9.07 36.24
CA SER A 277 43.82 -9.50 36.25
C SER A 277 44.64 -8.48 37.04
N GLU A 278 44.59 -8.63 38.36
CA GLU A 278 45.63 -8.22 39.31
C GLU A 278 45.70 -9.28 40.41
#